data_AF-A0AAJ1WST9-F1
#
_entry.id   AF-A0AAJ1WST9-F1
#
_cell.length_a   1.000
_cell.length_b   1.000
_cell.length_c   1.000
_cell.angle_alpha   90.00
_cell.angle_beta   90.00
_cell.angle_gamma   90.00
#
_symmetry.space_group_name_H-M   'P 1'
#
loop_
_entity.id
_entity.type
_entity.pdbx_description
1 polymer ?
#
loop_
_entity_poly.entity_id
_entity_poly.type
_entity_poly.pdbx_seq_one_letter_code
_entity_poly.pdbx_strand_id
1 'polypeptide(L)'
;MKTFGYGSNLNGHMSTIEMIADTFTPRVNTYLETYDEVIIGKLDFDQNKIYQYGLLKSFAINEEEDQVQLSFETLHEKSLQSLTENYQDLYLAHEGVFDLLLSTDENEDQQVQYKVIFLTWVDFQSGEEKTYFIAPNHIVPEPLACVAEFWPLVSEIGRDVDFQKTGCHANEMKEILERAKQQSEKE
;
A
#
# COMPACT_ATOMS: atom_id res chain seq x y z
N MET A 1 -7.94 -15.43 9.72
CA MET A 1 -7.63 -14.74 8.47
C MET A 1 -8.23 -13.34 8.53
N LYS A 2 -7.37 -12.36 8.80
CA LYS A 2 -7.73 -10.94 8.70
C LYS A 2 -7.76 -10.55 7.22
N THR A 3 -8.65 -9.63 6.87
CA THR A 3 -8.63 -8.95 5.57
C THR A 3 -8.31 -7.46 5.76
N PHE A 4 -7.71 -6.85 4.75
CA PHE A 4 -7.43 -5.42 4.70
C PHE A 4 -7.65 -4.89 3.29
N GLY A 5 -7.88 -3.57 3.19
CA GLY A 5 -8.08 -2.93 1.90
C GLY A 5 -6.78 -2.80 1.11
N TYR A 6 -6.86 -3.05 -0.19
CA TYR A 6 -5.81 -2.73 -1.15
C TYR A 6 -6.32 -1.66 -2.11
N GLY A 7 -5.91 -0.41 -1.87
CA GLY A 7 -6.21 0.71 -2.75
C GLY A 7 -5.21 0.78 -3.91
N SER A 8 -5.66 1.13 -5.10
CA SER A 8 -4.75 1.38 -6.22
C SER A 8 -5.14 2.63 -7.00
N ASN A 9 -4.12 3.28 -7.56
CA ASN A 9 -4.27 4.33 -8.56
C ASN A 9 -3.34 4.00 -9.74
N LEU A 10 -3.95 3.61 -10.86
CA LEU A 10 -3.24 3.35 -12.11
C LEU A 10 -3.52 4.50 -13.08
N ASN A 11 -2.58 5.43 -13.24
CA ASN A 11 -2.70 6.59 -14.12
C ASN A 11 -4.03 7.37 -13.93
N GLY A 12 -4.48 7.53 -12.69
CA GLY A 12 -5.75 8.20 -12.34
C GLY A 12 -6.94 7.26 -12.20
N HIS A 13 -6.82 5.99 -12.57
CA HIS A 13 -7.87 4.99 -12.37
C HIS A 13 -7.78 4.39 -10.96
N MET A 14 -8.72 4.79 -10.10
CA MET A 14 -8.77 4.39 -8.70
C MET A 14 -9.60 3.11 -8.52
N SER A 15 -9.10 2.18 -7.71
CA SER A 15 -9.85 0.99 -7.31
C SER A 15 -9.52 0.57 -5.88
N THR A 16 -10.39 -0.23 -5.29
CA THR A 16 -10.13 -0.84 -3.98
C THR A 16 -10.62 -2.28 -4.02
N ILE A 17 -9.78 -3.20 -3.55
CA ILE A 17 -10.12 -4.61 -3.42
C ILE A 17 -9.83 -5.12 -2.02
N GLU A 18 -10.48 -6.21 -1.64
CA GLU A 18 -10.15 -6.95 -0.42
C GLU A 18 -8.86 -7.74 -0.62
N MET A 19 -8.02 -7.79 0.40
CA MET A 19 -6.74 -8.50 0.39
C MET A 19 -6.54 -9.32 1.65
N ILE A 20 -5.84 -10.45 1.53
CA ILE A 20 -5.37 -11.33 2.62
C ILE A 20 -3.86 -11.52 2.54
N ALA A 21 -3.24 -11.98 3.63
CA ALA A 21 -1.80 -12.23 3.69
C ALA A 21 -1.30 -13.18 2.58
N ASP A 22 -2.05 -14.26 2.33
CA ASP A 22 -1.74 -15.29 1.33
C ASP A 22 -1.67 -14.75 -0.10
N THR A 23 -2.47 -13.72 -0.43
CA THR A 23 -2.45 -13.10 -1.76
C THR A 23 -1.53 -11.88 -1.82
N PHE A 24 -1.33 -11.21 -0.69
CA PHE A 24 -0.50 -10.01 -0.63
C PHE A 24 1.00 -10.31 -0.61
N THR A 25 1.43 -11.30 0.17
CA THR A 25 2.84 -11.66 0.29
C THR A 25 3.45 -12.05 -1.06
N PRO A 26 2.83 -12.91 -1.88
CA PRO A 26 3.31 -13.18 -3.23
C PRO A 26 3.39 -11.93 -4.11
N ARG A 27 2.46 -10.98 -3.95
CA ARG A 27 2.46 -9.73 -4.73
C ARG A 27 3.69 -8.87 -4.44
N VAL A 28 4.09 -8.74 -3.17
CA VAL A 28 5.31 -8.02 -2.78
C VAL A 28 6.56 -8.80 -3.21
N ASN A 29 6.54 -10.14 -3.14
CA ASN A 29 7.67 -10.94 -3.58
C ASN A 29 7.88 -10.90 -5.09
N THR A 30 6.82 -10.98 -5.90
CA THR A 30 6.90 -10.75 -7.35
C THR A 30 7.42 -9.36 -7.67
N TYR A 31 7.06 -8.36 -6.87
CA TYR A 31 7.61 -7.02 -7.00
C TYR A 31 9.13 -6.99 -6.77
N LEU A 32 9.61 -7.67 -5.72
CA LEU A 32 11.05 -7.82 -5.44
C LEU A 32 11.80 -8.62 -6.53
N GLU A 33 11.14 -9.58 -7.17
CA GLU A 33 11.71 -10.35 -8.30
C GLU A 33 11.75 -9.52 -9.60
N THR A 34 10.85 -8.55 -9.74
CA THR A 34 10.73 -7.72 -10.95
C THR A 34 11.81 -6.64 -11.03
N TYR A 35 12.27 -6.12 -9.88
CA TYR A 35 13.20 -4.99 -9.82
C TYR A 35 14.49 -5.37 -9.09
N ASP A 36 15.64 -5.12 -9.73
CA ASP A 36 16.96 -5.48 -9.21
C ASP A 36 17.26 -4.85 -7.83
N GLU A 37 16.87 -3.59 -7.66
CA GLU A 37 16.99 -2.87 -6.39
C GLU A 37 15.67 -2.22 -6.02
N VAL A 38 15.17 -2.57 -4.83
CA VAL A 38 13.94 -2.05 -4.26
C VAL A 38 14.27 -1.32 -2.97
N ILE A 39 13.95 -0.04 -2.90
CA ILE A 39 14.10 0.78 -1.70
C ILE A 39 12.92 0.57 -0.75
N ILE A 40 13.20 0.56 0.54
CA ILE A 40 12.22 0.58 1.63
C ILE A 40 12.48 1.78 2.52
N GLY A 41 11.40 2.40 2.99
CA GLY A 41 11.48 3.52 3.90
C GLY A 41 10.15 3.86 4.55
N LYS A 42 10.14 4.96 5.31
CA LYS A 42 8.98 5.46 6.06
C LYS A 42 8.62 6.88 5.65
N LEU A 43 7.33 7.16 5.54
CA LEU A 43 6.78 8.50 5.48
C LEU A 43 6.52 8.99 6.91
N ASP A 44 7.06 10.15 7.25
CA ASP A 44 6.84 10.84 8.52
C ASP A 44 6.11 12.16 8.24
N PHE A 45 4.80 12.12 8.42
CA PHE A 45 3.92 13.25 8.14
C PHE A 45 4.07 14.37 9.17
N ASP A 46 4.32 14.03 10.43
CA ASP A 46 4.50 15.02 11.50
C ASP A 46 5.73 15.89 11.25
N GLN A 47 6.78 15.30 10.67
CA GLN A 47 8.02 16.01 10.36
C GLN A 47 8.16 16.44 8.90
N ASN A 48 7.18 16.12 8.03
CA ASN A 48 7.27 16.27 6.57
C ASN A 48 8.58 15.69 6.01
N LYS A 49 8.90 14.44 6.40
CA LYS A 49 10.14 13.76 6.01
C LYS A 49 9.87 12.41 5.39
N ILE A 50 10.76 12.04 4.48
CA ILE A 50 10.85 10.69 3.91
C ILE A 50 12.19 10.10 4.36
N TYR A 51 12.13 8.94 5.01
CA TYR A 51 13.31 8.22 5.45
C TYR A 51 13.50 6.98 4.60
N GLN A 52 14.64 6.87 3.91
CA GLN A 52 15.04 5.65 3.23
C GLN A 52 15.90 4.81 4.19
N TYR A 53 15.47 3.58 4.46
CA TYR A 53 16.17 2.67 5.36
C TYR A 53 17.25 1.86 4.65
N GLY A 54 16.96 1.41 3.43
CA GLY A 54 17.86 0.52 2.71
C GLY A 54 17.22 -0.12 1.49
N LEU A 55 17.83 -1.22 1.05
CA LEU A 55 17.33 -2.07 -0.02
C LEU A 55 16.58 -3.25 0.56
N LEU A 56 15.29 -3.37 0.26
CA LEU A 56 14.43 -4.46 0.70
C LEU A 56 14.92 -5.78 0.10
N LYS A 57 15.14 -6.78 0.95
CA LYS A 57 15.62 -8.12 0.57
C LYS A 57 14.55 -9.18 0.75
N SER A 58 13.65 -9.01 1.73
CA SER A 58 12.52 -9.92 1.91
C SER A 58 11.33 -9.24 2.58
N PHE A 59 10.15 -9.76 2.27
CA PHE A 59 8.88 -9.41 2.88
C PHE A 59 8.14 -10.70 3.24
N ALA A 60 7.61 -10.77 4.46
CA ALA A 60 6.80 -11.90 4.90
C ALA A 60 5.70 -11.45 5.86
N ILE A 61 4.54 -12.10 5.79
CA ILE A 61 3.49 -12.01 6.79
C ILE A 61 3.37 -13.38 7.46
N ASN A 62 3.49 -13.41 8.78
CA ASN A 62 3.21 -14.58 9.62
C ASN A 62 1.94 -14.30 10.43
N GLU A 63 0.81 -14.88 9.99
CA GLU A 63 -0.49 -14.70 10.67
C GLU A 63 -0.53 -15.36 12.06
N GLU A 64 0.19 -16.47 12.25
CA GLU A 64 0.17 -17.21 13.53
C GLU A 64 0.91 -16.45 14.63
N GLU A 65 1.99 -15.74 14.26
CA GLU A 65 2.78 -14.93 15.18
C GLU A 65 2.39 -13.45 15.20
N ASP A 66 1.37 -13.07 14.42
CA ASP A 66 0.89 -11.70 14.24
C ASP A 66 1.96 -10.70 13.75
N GLN A 67 2.78 -11.11 12.78
CA GLN A 67 3.94 -10.32 12.33
C GLN A 67 3.94 -10.04 10.84
N VAL A 68 4.33 -8.81 10.49
CA VAL A 68 4.79 -8.42 9.15
C VAL A 68 6.27 -8.09 9.27
N GLN A 69 7.12 -8.87 8.59
CA GLN A 69 8.56 -8.72 8.63
C GLN A 69 9.10 -8.17 7.32
N LEU A 70 9.90 -7.11 7.41
CA LEU A 70 10.65 -6.52 6.32
C LEU A 70 12.14 -6.60 6.63
N SER A 71 12.91 -7.33 5.83
CA SER A 71 14.37 -7.38 5.98
C SER A 71 15.05 -6.59 4.87
N PHE A 72 16.00 -5.74 5.23
CA PHE A 72 16.64 -4.83 4.30
C PHE A 72 18.12 -4.64 4.60
N GLU A 73 18.88 -4.33 3.56
CA GLU A 73 20.30 -4.00 3.65
C GLU A 73 20.47 -2.48 3.71
N THR A 74 21.13 -1.97 4.75
CA THR A 74 21.39 -0.53 4.90
C THR A 74 22.38 -0.03 3.84
N LEU A 75 22.17 1.20 3.36
CA LEU A 75 23.00 1.75 2.28
C LEU A 75 24.44 2.04 2.72
N HIS A 76 24.63 2.51 3.95
CA HIS A 76 25.93 2.93 4.45
C HIS A 76 26.78 1.78 4.96
N GLU A 77 26.20 0.93 5.81
CA GLU A 77 26.93 -0.13 6.51
C GLU A 77 26.85 -1.49 5.80
N LYS A 78 25.97 -1.62 4.78
CA LYS A 78 25.66 -2.89 4.12
C LYS A 78 25.31 -3.99 5.12
N SER A 79 24.66 -3.60 6.22
CA SER A 79 24.23 -4.50 7.27
C SER A 79 22.80 -4.94 6.98
N LEU A 80 22.52 -6.24 7.13
CA LEU A 80 21.14 -6.73 7.13
C LEU A 80 20.45 -6.32 8.43
N GLN A 81 19.32 -5.65 8.29
CA GLN A 81 18.44 -5.21 9.37
C GLN A 81 17.03 -5.79 9.12
N SER A 82 16.23 -5.85 10.18
CA SER A 82 14.83 -6.27 10.09
C SER A 82 13.93 -5.31 10.86
N LEU A 83 12.79 -4.99 10.26
CA LEU A 83 11.67 -4.31 10.89
C LEU A 83 10.53 -5.31 11.02
N THR A 84 9.87 -5.31 12.17
CA THR A 84 8.68 -6.11 12.42
C THR A 84 7.55 -5.21 12.91
N GLU A 85 6.40 -5.31 12.28
CA GLU A 85 5.16 -4.63 12.69
C GLU A 85 4.05 -5.66 12.91
N ASN A 86 3.03 -5.32 13.70
CA ASN A 86 1.94 -6.25 13.98
C ASN A 86 1.05 -6.44 12.75
N TYR A 87 0.66 -7.67 12.45
CA TYR A 87 -0.25 -7.95 11.34
C TYR A 87 -1.68 -7.46 11.64
N GLN A 88 -2.15 -7.53 12.88
CA GLN A 88 -3.44 -6.97 13.29
C GLN A 88 -3.55 -5.45 13.11
N ASP A 89 -2.43 -4.74 13.10
CA ASP A 89 -2.42 -3.28 12.97
C ASP A 89 -2.24 -2.83 11.51
N LEU A 90 -1.92 -3.75 10.57
CA LEU A 90 -1.85 -3.45 9.13
C LEU A 90 -3.22 -3.03 8.60
N TYR A 91 -3.46 -1.74 8.43
CA TYR A 91 -4.77 -1.21 8.11
C TYR A 91 -5.07 -1.25 6.62
N LEU A 92 -4.13 -0.76 5.80
CA LEU A 92 -4.27 -0.64 4.36
C LEU A 92 -2.94 -0.87 3.65
N ALA A 93 -3.03 -1.38 2.43
CA ALA A 93 -1.96 -1.30 1.47
C ALA A 93 -2.41 -0.46 0.27
N HIS A 94 -1.50 0.29 -0.33
CA HIS A 94 -1.76 1.09 -1.52
C HIS A 94 -0.76 0.78 -2.62
N GLU A 95 -1.17 1.01 -3.86
CA GLU A 95 -0.29 0.96 -5.03
C GLU A 95 -0.55 2.16 -5.94
N GLY A 96 0.48 2.98 -6.11
CA GLY A 96 0.50 4.03 -7.13
C GLY A 96 1.28 3.53 -8.33
N VAL A 97 0.66 3.52 -9.51
CA VAL A 97 1.32 3.20 -10.78
C VAL A 97 1.09 4.36 -11.73
N PHE A 98 2.16 5.05 -12.10
CA PHE A 98 2.06 6.19 -13.01
C PHE A 98 3.11 6.08 -14.11
N ASP A 99 2.70 6.47 -15.31
CA ASP A 99 3.59 6.63 -16.44
C ASP A 99 4.24 8.02 -16.36
N LEU A 100 5.57 8.03 -16.38
CA LEU A 100 6.38 9.22 -16.28
C LEU A 100 7.07 9.48 -17.62
N LEU A 101 7.11 10.74 -18.03
CA LEU A 101 7.89 11.17 -19.18
C LEU A 101 9.26 11.62 -18.69
N LEU A 102 10.30 10.86 -19.05
CA LEU A 102 11.68 11.21 -18.75
C LEU A 102 12.30 11.86 -19.99
N SER A 103 12.75 13.10 -19.82
CA SER A 103 13.50 13.80 -20.87
C SER A 103 14.87 13.16 -21.01
N THR A 104 15.19 12.69 -22.20
CA THR A 104 16.52 12.19 -22.55
C THR A 104 17.31 13.28 -23.26
N ASP A 105 18.64 13.22 -23.18
CA ASP A 105 19.54 14.13 -23.92
C ASP A 105 19.32 14.08 -25.45
N GLU A 106 18.62 13.06 -25.96
CA GLU A 106 18.38 12.80 -27.38
C GLU A 106 17.08 13.43 -27.93
N ASN A 107 16.38 14.27 -27.16
CA ASN A 107 15.09 14.92 -27.51
C ASN A 107 13.91 13.97 -27.76
N GLU A 108 13.99 12.71 -27.31
CA GLU A 108 12.84 11.81 -27.26
C GLU A 108 12.43 11.60 -25.80
N ASP A 109 11.19 11.94 -25.47
CA ASP A 109 10.62 11.66 -24.16
C ASP A 109 10.42 10.14 -24.05
N GLN A 110 11.09 9.52 -23.08
CA GLN A 110 10.89 8.12 -22.78
C GLN A 110 9.77 7.98 -21.75
N GLN A 111 8.69 7.28 -22.11
CA GLN A 111 7.65 6.90 -21.16
C GLN A 111 8.11 5.70 -20.33
N VAL A 112 8.12 5.87 -19.01
CA VAL A 112 8.51 4.82 -18.05
C VAL A 112 7.41 4.67 -17.01
N GLN A 113 6.93 3.44 -16.81
CA GLN A 113 5.99 3.14 -15.74
C GLN A 113 6.73 2.99 -14.41
N TYR A 114 6.36 3.81 -13.43
CA TYR A 114 6.89 3.73 -12.07
C TYR A 114 5.79 3.31 -11.10
N LYS A 115 6.10 2.33 -10.26
CA LYS A 115 5.17 1.75 -9.29
C LYS A 115 5.71 1.94 -7.89
N VAL A 116 4.85 2.29 -6.93
CA VAL A 116 5.18 2.37 -5.51
C VAL A 116 4.11 1.63 -4.72
N ILE A 117 4.52 0.79 -3.78
CA ILE A 117 3.63 0.13 -2.83
C ILE A 117 3.77 0.86 -1.49
N PHE A 118 2.64 1.20 -0.86
CA PHE A 118 2.60 1.75 0.49
C PHE A 118 1.90 0.77 1.43
N LEU A 119 2.34 0.74 2.67
CA LEU A 119 1.82 -0.11 3.72
C LEU A 119 1.55 0.78 4.94
N THR A 120 0.30 0.87 5.37
CA THR A 120 -0.11 1.75 6.47
C THR A 120 -0.61 0.94 7.64
N TRP A 121 0.01 1.17 8.80
CA TRP A 121 -0.42 0.67 10.11
C TRP A 121 -1.14 1.77 10.86
N VAL A 122 -2.17 1.38 11.60
CA VAL A 122 -2.92 2.30 12.48
C VAL A 122 -3.01 1.67 13.86
N ASP A 123 -2.51 2.39 14.86
CA ASP A 123 -2.86 2.09 16.25
C ASP A 123 -4.20 2.75 16.55
N PHE A 124 -5.27 1.96 16.62
CA PHE A 124 -6.61 2.47 16.88
C PHE A 124 -6.81 3.05 18.30
N GLN A 125 -5.90 2.78 19.24
CA GLN A 125 -5.96 3.36 20.59
C GLN A 125 -5.43 4.78 20.61
N SER A 126 -4.29 5.03 19.96
CA SER A 126 -3.64 6.34 19.91
C SER A 126 -4.07 7.19 18.71
N GLY A 127 -4.56 6.55 17.64
CA GLY A 127 -4.78 7.17 16.34
C GLY A 127 -3.49 7.42 15.55
N GLU A 128 -2.34 6.90 16.01
CA GLU A 128 -1.05 7.05 15.31
C GLU A 128 -1.04 6.21 14.03
N GLU A 129 -0.66 6.83 12.92
CA GLU A 129 -0.44 6.13 11.65
C GLU A 129 1.04 6.02 11.31
N LYS A 130 1.43 4.87 10.76
CA LYS A 130 2.78 4.65 10.24
C LYS A 130 2.67 4.12 8.82
N THR A 131 3.22 4.85 7.87
CA THR A 131 3.24 4.43 6.46
C THR A 131 4.65 4.13 6.01
N TYR A 132 4.87 2.91 5.54
CA TYR A 132 6.08 2.48 4.88
C TYR A 132 5.88 2.44 3.37
N PHE A 133 6.94 2.67 2.60
CA PHE A 133 6.91 2.61 1.14
C PHE A 133 7.92 1.60 0.61
N ILE A 134 7.60 1.00 -0.53
CA ILE A 134 8.44 0.08 -1.29
C ILE A 134 8.46 0.59 -2.74
N ALA A 135 9.63 0.90 -3.28
CA ALA A 135 9.77 1.50 -4.62
C ALA A 135 11.02 0.99 -5.36
N PRO A 136 11.09 0.98 -6.69
CA PRO A 136 12.29 0.59 -7.43
C PRO A 136 13.33 1.72 -7.37
N ASN A 137 14.60 1.39 -7.16
CA ASN A 137 15.66 2.39 -6.97
C ASN A 137 16.10 3.08 -8.26
N HIS A 138 16.08 2.36 -9.38
CA HIS A 138 16.82 2.75 -10.60
C HIS A 138 15.96 2.95 -11.85
N ILE A 139 14.63 2.89 -11.72
CA ILE A 139 13.72 3.11 -12.84
C ILE A 139 13.60 4.60 -13.19
N VAL A 140 13.79 5.48 -12.21
CA VAL A 140 13.73 6.94 -12.36
C VAL A 140 14.92 7.60 -11.67
N PRO A 141 15.30 8.84 -12.06
CA PRO A 141 16.42 9.54 -11.43
C PRO A 141 16.18 9.89 -9.95
N GLU A 142 14.93 10.24 -9.60
CA GLU A 142 14.55 10.70 -8.26
C GLU A 142 13.42 9.85 -7.66
N PRO A 143 13.71 8.60 -7.23
CA PRO A 143 12.67 7.68 -6.78
C PRO A 143 11.90 8.20 -5.56
N LEU A 144 12.58 8.89 -4.63
CA LEU A 144 11.93 9.47 -3.45
C LEU A 144 11.02 10.65 -3.78
N ALA A 145 11.29 11.40 -4.86
CA ALA A 145 10.38 12.44 -5.33
C ALA A 145 9.06 11.82 -5.82
N CYS A 146 9.15 10.74 -6.60
CA CYS A 146 7.97 9.99 -7.03
C CYS A 146 7.18 9.42 -5.85
N VAL A 147 7.86 8.86 -4.83
CA VAL A 147 7.20 8.39 -3.60
C VAL A 147 6.41 9.53 -2.92
N ALA A 148 7.02 10.71 -2.80
CA ALA A 148 6.39 11.89 -2.20
C ALA A 148 5.16 12.36 -2.99
N GLU A 149 5.26 12.39 -4.32
CA GLU A 149 4.19 12.84 -5.20
C GLU A 149 3.05 11.83 -5.32
N PHE A 150 3.35 10.53 -5.28
CA PHE A 150 2.33 9.49 -5.44
C PHE A 150 1.48 9.33 -4.19
N TRP A 151 2.05 9.54 -3.00
CA TRP A 151 1.34 9.36 -1.74
C TRP A 151 -0.01 10.13 -1.66
N PRO A 152 -0.08 11.46 -1.87
CA PRO A 152 -1.34 12.19 -1.82
C PRO A 152 -2.36 11.75 -2.89
N LEU A 153 -1.91 11.05 -3.95
CA LEU A 153 -2.78 10.53 -5.01
C LEU A 153 -3.37 9.15 -4.66
N VAL A 154 -2.86 8.49 -3.61
CA VAL A 154 -3.30 7.15 -3.20
C VAL A 154 -3.79 7.07 -1.76
N SER A 155 -3.38 7.99 -0.88
CA SER A 155 -3.54 7.88 0.57
C SER A 155 -4.99 7.66 1.02
N GLU A 156 -5.95 8.24 0.31
CA GLU A 156 -7.37 8.18 0.65
C GLU A 156 -8.11 6.98 0.05
N ILE A 157 -7.50 6.27 -0.90
CA ILE A 157 -8.18 5.21 -1.65
C ILE A 157 -8.44 4.02 -0.72
N GLY A 158 -9.71 3.68 -0.52
CA GLY A 158 -10.14 2.53 0.27
C GLY A 158 -10.20 2.74 1.78
N ARG A 159 -9.94 3.96 2.29
CA ARG A 159 -10.07 4.29 3.72
C ARG A 159 -11.53 4.25 4.21
N ASP A 160 -12.47 4.49 3.32
CA ASP A 160 -13.91 4.49 3.58
C ASP A 160 -14.56 3.11 3.36
N VAL A 161 -13.80 2.11 2.92
CA VAL A 161 -14.29 0.76 2.63
C VAL A 161 -14.01 -0.17 3.80
N ASP A 162 -15.08 -0.67 4.40
CA ASP A 162 -15.00 -1.67 5.47
C ASP A 162 -15.34 -3.06 4.92
N PHE A 163 -14.29 -3.82 4.58
CA PHE A 163 -14.43 -5.18 4.05
C PHE A 163 -14.99 -6.18 5.08
N GLN A 164 -14.87 -5.87 6.39
CA GLN A 164 -15.44 -6.72 7.44
C GLN A 164 -16.98 -6.64 7.47
N LYS A 165 -17.57 -5.57 6.94
CA LYS A 165 -19.03 -5.40 6.85
C LYS A 165 -19.65 -5.89 5.53
N THR A 166 -18.84 -6.10 4.49
CA THR A 166 -19.35 -6.42 3.14
C THR A 166 -19.43 -7.91 2.82
N GLY A 167 -18.92 -8.79 3.69
CA GLY A 167 -19.11 -10.24 3.59
C GLY A 167 -20.49 -10.67 4.12
N CYS A 168 -21.31 -11.32 3.28
CA CYS A 168 -22.66 -11.85 3.56
C CYS A 168 -23.80 -10.86 3.90
N HIS A 169 -23.56 -9.70 4.52
CA HIS A 169 -24.65 -8.78 4.90
C HIS A 169 -25.12 -7.82 3.78
N ALA A 170 -24.43 -7.75 2.64
CA ALA A 170 -24.82 -6.88 1.53
C ALA A 170 -26.21 -7.24 0.95
N ASN A 171 -26.57 -8.54 0.95
CA ASN A 171 -27.90 -8.97 0.55
C ASN A 171 -28.95 -8.72 1.65
N GLU A 172 -28.58 -8.82 2.92
CA GLU A 172 -29.49 -8.52 4.04
C GLU A 172 -29.85 -7.03 4.09
N MET A 173 -28.89 -6.13 3.84
CA MET A 173 -29.15 -4.70 3.84
C MET A 173 -30.04 -4.27 2.67
N LYS A 174 -29.91 -4.93 1.51
CA LYS A 174 -30.83 -4.76 0.37
C LYS A 174 -32.24 -5.25 0.70
N GLU A 175 -32.37 -6.42 1.34
CA GLU A 175 -33.68 -6.93 1.79
C GLU A 175 -34.32 -6.07 2.89
N ILE A 176 -33.53 -5.53 3.82
CA ILE A 176 -34.01 -4.62 4.88
C ILE A 176 -34.49 -3.30 4.25
N LEU A 177 -33.76 -2.74 3.29
CA LEU A 177 -34.15 -1.52 2.58
C LEU A 177 -35.39 -1.72 1.71
N GLU A 178 -35.56 -2.88 1.08
CA GLU A 178 -36.78 -3.21 0.33
C GLU A 178 -37.99 -3.39 1.24
N ARG A 179 -37.83 -4.03 2.42
CA ARG A 179 -38.91 -4.17 3.41
C ARG A 179 -39.33 -2.83 4.01
N ALA A 180 -38.37 -1.92 4.26
CA ALA A 180 -38.65 -0.59 4.79
C ALA A 180 -39.44 0.29 3.79
N LYS A 181 -39.11 0.21 2.49
CA LYS A 181 -39.88 0.93 1.45
C LYS A 181 -41.33 0.45 1.35
N GLN A 182 -41.55 -0.87 1.40
CA GLN A 182 -42.90 -1.45 1.33
C GLN A 182 -43.77 -1.15 2.55
N GLN A 183 -43.18 -0.84 3.70
CA GLN A 183 -43.91 -0.41 4.90
C GLN A 183 -44.29 1.08 4.84
N SER A 184 -43.43 1.94 4.29
CA SER A 184 -43.73 3.37 4.12
C SER A 184 -44.80 3.68 3.07
N GLU A 185 -45.04 2.75 2.14
CA GLU A 185 -46.08 2.89 1.10
C GLU A 185 -47.46 2.36 1.54
N LYS A 186 -47.57 1.84 2.77
CA LYS A 186 -48.82 1.32 3.35
C LYS A 186 -49.38 2.17 4.50
N GLU A 187 -48.72 3.27 4.85
CA GLU A 187 -49.23 4.34 5.72
C GLU A 187 -49.73 5.52 4.88
#